data_AF-K1SYT5-F1
#
_entry.id   AF-K1SYT5-F1
#
_cell.length_a   1.000
_cell.length_b   1.000
_cell.length_c   1.000
_cell.angle_alpha   90.00
_cell.angle_beta   90.00
_cell.angle_gamma   90.00
#
_symmetry.space_group_name_H-M   'P 1'
#
loop_
_entity.id
_entity.type
_entity.pdbx_description
1 polymer ?
#
loop_
_entity_poly.entity_id
_entity_poly.type
_entity_poly.pdbx_seq_one_letter_code
_entity_poly.pdbx_strand_id
1 'polypeptide(L)'
;MGCMSVEFIRVNHSIPDACAMAVHTPAGVIVHTGDFKVDYTPIEGGIIDLARFGELGNKGVLALLSESTNAERPGYTATERKVGESFKSLFAGAEGKRIIVATFSSNIHRIQQIINNAESWGRKVAVSGRSMLNVLTTAIELKL
;
A
#
# COMPACT_ATOMS: atom_id res chain seq x y z
N MET A 1 22.37 12.81 10.17
CA MET A 1 22.34 12.31 11.56
C MET A 1 23.76 11.90 11.93
N GLY A 2 24.57 12.77 12.53
CA GLY A 2 25.98 12.45 12.80
C GLY A 2 26.70 11.89 11.57
N CYS A 3 27.38 10.75 11.71
CA CYS A 3 28.08 10.04 10.64
C CYS A 3 27.18 9.25 9.68
N MET A 4 25.85 9.36 9.80
CA MET A 4 24.87 8.61 9.02
C MET A 4 24.02 9.55 8.14
N SER A 5 23.72 9.08 6.93
CA SER A 5 22.69 9.64 6.04
C SER A 5 21.63 8.59 5.71
N VAL A 6 20.43 9.05 5.39
CA VAL A 6 19.30 8.19 5.03
C VAL A 6 18.75 8.63 3.69
N GLU A 7 18.59 7.65 2.82
CA GLU A 7 17.87 7.77 1.56
C GLU A 7 16.53 7.04 1.69
N PHE A 8 15.44 7.68 1.26
CA PHE A 8 14.11 7.07 1.22
C PHE A 8 13.82 6.54 -0.17
N ILE A 9 13.37 5.29 -0.26
CA ILE A 9 13.11 4.59 -1.51
C ILE A 9 11.64 4.22 -1.53
N ARG A 10 10.95 4.54 -2.62
CA ARG A 10 9.51 4.24 -2.75
C ARG A 10 9.26 2.73 -2.76
N VAL A 11 8.26 2.31 -2.00
CA VAL A 11 7.72 0.94 -2.05
C VAL A 11 6.21 0.97 -2.19
N ASN A 12 5.62 -0.11 -2.70
CA ASN A 12 4.17 -0.28 -2.65
C ASN A 12 3.78 -0.91 -1.32
N HIS A 13 2.68 -0.47 -0.71
CA HIS A 13 2.09 -1.15 0.44
C HIS A 13 0.56 -0.91 0.47
N SER A 14 -0.11 -1.28 1.57
CA SER A 14 -1.54 -1.01 1.77
C SER A 14 -1.87 0.42 2.21
N ILE A 15 -0.85 1.26 2.46
CA ILE A 15 -0.99 2.68 2.78
C ILE A 15 -0.22 3.52 1.76
N PRO A 16 -0.72 4.71 1.37
CA PRO A 16 0.03 5.64 0.53
C PRO A 16 1.37 6.06 1.16
N ASP A 17 2.31 6.48 0.31
CA ASP A 17 3.62 7.03 0.69
C ASP A 17 4.50 6.13 1.59
N ALA A 18 4.27 4.82 1.56
CA ALA A 18 5.18 3.85 2.15
C ALA A 18 6.57 3.94 1.49
N CYS A 19 7.62 3.84 2.32
CA CYS A 19 8.99 3.89 1.85
C CYS A 19 9.88 2.89 2.60
N ALA A 20 10.89 2.39 1.88
CA ALA A 20 12.07 1.76 2.44
C ALA A 20 13.13 2.82 2.76
N MET A 21 14.11 2.43 3.56
CA MET A 21 15.23 3.28 3.96
C MET A 21 16.56 2.61 3.64
N ALA A 22 17.44 3.32 2.94
CA ALA A 22 18.85 2.98 2.88
C ALA A 22 19.63 3.88 3.85
N VAL A 23 20.16 3.28 4.90
CA VAL A 23 20.95 3.94 5.94
C VAL A 23 22.42 3.77 5.59
N HIS A 24 23.06 4.88 5.21
CA HIS A 24 24.48 4.90 4.88
C HIS A 24 25.30 5.15 6.13
N THR A 25 26.24 4.26 6.40
CA THR A 25 27.14 4.34 7.56
C THR A 25 28.60 4.13 7.12
N PRO A 26 29.60 4.49 7.94
CA PRO A 26 31.00 4.17 7.66
C PRO A 26 31.29 2.66 7.54
N ALA A 27 30.45 1.79 8.11
CA ALA A 27 30.60 0.33 8.03
C ALA A 27 29.98 -0.27 6.75
N GLY A 28 29.12 0.49 6.05
CA GLY A 28 28.38 0.04 4.88
C GLY A 28 26.93 0.51 4.88
N VAL A 29 26.18 0.10 3.85
CA VAL A 29 24.76 0.45 3.68
C VAL A 29 23.87 -0.61 4.32
N ILE A 30 22.94 -0.18 5.15
CA ILE A 30 21.87 -1.03 5.70
C ILE A 30 20.58 -0.66 4.96
N VAL A 31 19.89 -1.65 4.38
CA VAL A 31 18.59 -1.44 3.75
C VAL A 31 17.51 -2.00 4.67
N HIS A 32 16.55 -1.16 5.05
CA HIS A 32 15.34 -1.56 5.76
C HIS A 32 14.15 -1.40 4.81
N THR A 33 13.50 -2.50 4.44
CA THR A 33 12.42 -2.44 3.43
C THR A 33 11.18 -1.71 3.93
N GLY A 34 10.98 -1.69 5.26
CA GLY A 34 9.65 -1.43 5.82
C GLY A 34 8.70 -2.54 5.40
N ASP A 35 7.40 -2.27 5.48
CA ASP A 35 6.39 -3.13 4.88
C ASP A 35 6.28 -2.81 3.39
N PHE A 36 6.32 -3.83 2.54
CA PHE A 36 6.26 -3.69 1.10
C PHE A 36 5.53 -4.85 0.42
N LYS A 37 5.01 -4.55 -0.76
CA LYS A 37 4.64 -5.53 -1.78
C LYS A 37 5.26 -5.11 -3.11
N VAL A 38 5.32 -6.04 -4.05
CA VAL A 38 5.67 -5.73 -5.44
C VAL A 38 4.39 -5.77 -6.26
N ASP A 39 3.79 -4.60 -6.49
CA ASP A 39 2.60 -4.44 -7.34
C ASP A 39 2.98 -3.64 -8.58
N TYR A 40 2.93 -4.28 -9.75
CA TYR A 40 3.24 -3.64 -11.04
C TYR A 40 2.05 -2.86 -11.62
N THR A 41 0.88 -2.92 -10.98
CA THR A 41 -0.33 -2.22 -11.40
C THR A 41 -0.97 -1.47 -10.23
N PRO A 42 -0.22 -0.62 -9.51
CA PRO A 42 -0.77 0.13 -8.40
C PRO A 42 -1.83 1.10 -8.94
N ILE A 43 -2.87 1.33 -8.13
CA ILE A 43 -3.93 2.28 -8.50
C ILE A 43 -3.38 3.71 -8.45
N GLU A 44 -2.49 3.98 -7.50
CA GLU A 44 -1.89 5.27 -7.25
C GLU A 44 -0.54 5.09 -6.53
N GLY A 45 0.31 6.12 -6.49
CA GLY A 45 1.58 6.09 -5.75
C GLY A 45 2.78 5.49 -6.48
N GLY A 46 2.66 5.10 -7.76
CA GLY A 46 3.77 4.58 -8.58
C GLY A 46 4.23 3.18 -8.17
N ILE A 47 5.06 2.53 -9.00
CA ILE A 47 5.61 1.20 -8.66
C ILE A 47 6.78 1.32 -7.66
N ILE A 48 7.05 0.25 -6.93
CA ILE A 48 8.28 0.08 -6.14
C ILE A 48 9.53 0.36 -7.00
N ASP A 49 10.49 1.10 -6.43
CA ASP A 49 11.71 1.49 -7.15
C ASP A 49 12.76 0.38 -7.14
N LEU A 50 12.47 -0.72 -7.85
CA LEU A 50 13.36 -1.87 -7.98
C LEU A 50 14.71 -1.50 -8.64
N ALA A 51 14.72 -0.48 -9.50
CA ALA A 51 15.95 0.02 -10.10
C ALA A 51 16.91 0.52 -9.02
N ARG A 52 16.41 1.33 -8.08
CA ARG A 52 17.24 1.85 -7.00
C ARG A 52 17.72 0.76 -6.04
N PHE A 53 16.87 -0.22 -5.70
CA PHE A 53 17.31 -1.41 -4.95
C PHE A 53 18.43 -2.16 -5.67
N GLY A 54 18.33 -2.34 -6.99
CA GLY A 54 19.37 -2.95 -7.81
C GLY A 54 20.70 -2.18 -7.79
N GLU A 55 20.65 -0.85 -7.89
CA GLU A 55 21.84 0.00 -7.78
C GLU A 55 22.54 -0.12 -6.42
N LEU A 56 21.77 -0.19 -5.32
CA LEU A 56 22.33 -0.40 -3.98
C LEU A 56 22.91 -1.81 -3.83
N GLY A 57 22.22 -2.84 -4.33
CA GLY A 57 22.72 -4.21 -4.36
C GLY A 57 24.05 -4.33 -5.09
N ASN A 58 24.19 -3.68 -6.25
CA ASN A 58 25.43 -3.65 -7.03
C ASN A 58 26.60 -2.96 -6.32
N LYS A 59 26.32 -1.98 -5.44
CA LYS A 59 27.35 -1.30 -4.63
C LYS A 59 27.75 -2.06 -3.37
N GLY A 60 27.00 -3.11 -3.00
CA GLY A 60 27.18 -3.86 -1.78
C GLY A 60 26.33 -3.30 -0.64
N VAL A 61 25.40 -4.13 -0.16
CA VAL A 61 24.61 -3.87 1.06
C VAL A 61 25.19 -4.70 2.19
N LEU A 62 25.47 -4.05 3.33
CA LEU A 62 26.00 -4.70 4.52
C LEU A 62 24.94 -5.59 5.18
N ALA A 63 23.71 -5.10 5.27
CA ALA A 63 22.58 -5.83 5.84
C ALA A 63 21.26 -5.42 5.19
N LEU A 64 20.39 -6.41 4.93
CA LEU A 64 19.01 -6.23 4.49
C LEU A 64 18.07 -6.66 5.61
N LEU A 65 17.27 -5.72 6.11
CA LEU A 65 16.18 -5.95 7.04
C LEU A 65 14.88 -5.94 6.22
N SER A 66 14.42 -7.13 5.83
CA SER A 66 13.22 -7.32 5.02
C SER A 66 12.03 -7.70 5.89
N GLU A 67 10.83 -7.23 5.55
CA GLU A 67 9.61 -7.77 6.15
C GLU A 67 9.42 -9.25 5.80
N SER A 68 8.77 -9.99 6.70
CA SER A 68 8.59 -11.44 6.60
C SER A 68 7.13 -11.88 6.72
N THR A 69 6.17 -10.94 6.69
CA THR A 69 4.74 -11.19 6.97
C THR A 69 4.15 -12.30 6.09
N ASN A 70 4.57 -12.35 4.82
CA ASN A 70 4.10 -13.34 3.85
C ASN A 70 5.20 -14.32 3.40
N ALA A 71 6.30 -14.45 4.14
CA ALA A 71 7.44 -15.28 3.73
C ALA A 71 7.10 -16.76 3.52
N GLU A 72 6.10 -17.28 4.24
CA GLU A 72 5.65 -18.68 4.12
C GLU A 72 4.59 -18.88 3.02
N ARG A 73 4.10 -17.82 2.39
CA ARG A 73 3.08 -17.92 1.34
C ARG A 73 3.72 -18.08 -0.04
N PRO A 74 3.43 -19.18 -0.78
CA PRO A 74 3.98 -19.36 -2.10
C PRO A 74 3.35 -18.40 -3.12
N GLY A 75 4.07 -18.12 -4.21
CA GLY A 75 3.59 -17.31 -5.32
C GLY A 75 3.77 -15.81 -5.09
N TYR A 76 2.79 -15.01 -5.50
CA TYR A 76 2.85 -13.55 -5.45
C TYR A 76 1.54 -12.96 -4.95
N THR A 77 1.62 -11.79 -4.32
CA THR A 77 0.45 -11.02 -3.87
C THR A 77 -0.36 -10.54 -5.08
N ALA A 78 -1.68 -10.72 -5.05
CA ALA A 78 -2.56 -10.21 -6.10
C ALA A 78 -2.49 -8.68 -6.18
N THR A 79 -2.61 -8.15 -7.40
CA THR A 79 -2.56 -6.71 -7.64
C THR A 79 -3.82 -6.02 -7.13
N GLU A 80 -3.68 -4.74 -6.76
CA GLU A 80 -4.81 -3.98 -6.23
C GLU A 80 -5.92 -3.80 -7.29
N ARG A 81 -5.57 -3.77 -8.59
CA ARG A 81 -6.54 -3.75 -9.70
C ARG A 81 -7.47 -4.95 -9.70
N LYS A 82 -6.96 -6.16 -9.45
CA LYS A 82 -7.76 -7.39 -9.40
C LYS A 82 -8.78 -7.37 -8.25
N VAL A 83 -8.44 -6.68 -7.16
CA VAL A 83 -9.38 -6.45 -6.05
C VAL A 83 -10.54 -5.56 -6.48
N GLY A 84 -10.25 -4.50 -7.24
CA GLY A 84 -11.28 -3.62 -7.81
C GLY A 84 -12.26 -4.35 -8.73
N GLU A 85 -11.76 -5.30 -9.54
CA GLU A 85 -12.61 -6.17 -10.39
C GLU A 85 -13.52 -7.07 -9.55
N SER A 86 -13.01 -7.57 -8.42
CA SER A 86 -13.79 -8.41 -7.51
C SER A 86 -14.97 -7.63 -6.91
N PHE A 87 -14.76 -6.35 -6.59
CA PHE A 87 -15.86 -5.48 -6.13
C PHE A 87 -16.95 -5.28 -7.18
N LYS A 88 -16.61 -5.12 -8.47
CA LYS A 88 -17.63 -4.98 -9.52
C LYS A 88 -18.62 -6.15 -9.52
N SER A 89 -18.10 -7.36 -9.45
CA SER A 89 -18.91 -8.58 -9.40
C SER A 89 -19.75 -8.68 -8.12
N LEU A 90 -19.18 -8.31 -6.96
CA LEU A 90 -19.88 -8.32 -5.68
C LEU A 90 -21.03 -7.29 -5.63
N PHE A 91 -20.82 -6.10 -6.18
CA PHE A 91 -21.83 -5.06 -6.24
C PHE A 91 -22.99 -5.44 -7.18
N ALA A 92 -22.67 -6.04 -8.33
CA ALA A 92 -23.66 -6.56 -9.27
C ALA A 92 -24.55 -7.64 -8.62
N GLY A 93 -23.96 -8.60 -7.90
CA GLY A 93 -24.70 -9.67 -7.21
C GLY A 93 -25.54 -9.21 -6.00
N ALA A 94 -25.40 -7.96 -5.58
CA ALA A 94 -26.07 -7.39 -4.41
C ALA A 94 -27.20 -6.40 -4.76
N GLU A 95 -27.72 -6.43 -5.99
CA GLU A 95 -28.84 -5.59 -6.40
C GLU A 95 -30.03 -5.69 -5.43
N GLY A 96 -30.63 -4.53 -5.09
CA GLY A 96 -31.71 -4.43 -4.11
C GLY A 96 -31.34 -4.72 -2.65
N LYS A 97 -30.08 -5.08 -2.35
CA LYS A 97 -29.61 -5.43 -1.01
C LYS A 97 -28.65 -4.38 -0.45
N ARG A 98 -28.54 -4.35 0.89
CA ARG A 98 -27.50 -3.60 1.60
C ARG A 98 -26.17 -4.33 1.50
N ILE A 99 -25.09 -3.59 1.26
CA ILE A 99 -23.72 -4.10 1.30
C ILE A 99 -23.05 -3.57 2.57
N ILE A 100 -22.39 -4.44 3.31
CA ILE A 100 -21.56 -4.09 4.47
C ILE A 100 -20.15 -4.59 4.19
N VAL A 101 -19.17 -3.69 4.26
CA VAL A 101 -17.76 -4.02 4.03
C VAL A 101 -16.98 -3.71 5.30
N ALA A 102 -16.28 -4.72 5.83
CA ALA A 102 -15.31 -4.55 6.91
C ALA A 102 -13.90 -4.52 6.32
N THR A 103 -13.13 -3.47 6.62
CA THR A 103 -11.75 -3.31 6.16
C THR A 103 -10.94 -2.53 7.20
N PHE A 104 -9.61 -2.66 7.16
CA PHE A 104 -8.73 -1.80 7.95
C PHE A 104 -8.88 -0.34 7.51
N SER A 105 -8.91 0.57 8.49
CA SER A 105 -9.05 2.01 8.23
C SER A 105 -7.86 2.61 7.50
N SER A 106 -6.66 2.04 7.69
CA SER A 106 -5.42 2.48 7.03
C SER A 106 -5.35 2.12 5.55
N ASN A 107 -6.22 1.24 5.04
CA ASN A 107 -6.20 0.83 3.65
C ASN A 107 -7.00 1.81 2.78
N ILE A 108 -6.45 3.00 2.57
CA ILE A 108 -7.10 4.11 1.84
C ILE A 108 -7.48 3.69 0.42
N HIS A 109 -6.56 3.04 -0.32
CA HIS A 109 -6.84 2.58 -1.68
C HIS A 109 -8.02 1.60 -1.75
N ARG A 110 -8.16 0.71 -0.75
CA ARG A 110 -9.31 -0.18 -0.66
C ARG A 110 -10.61 0.59 -0.44
N ILE A 111 -10.59 1.58 0.45
CA ILE A 111 -11.77 2.41 0.72
C ILE A 111 -12.16 3.21 -0.53
N GLN A 112 -11.18 3.79 -1.22
CA GLN A 112 -11.41 4.50 -2.47
C GLN A 112 -12.06 3.60 -3.54
N GLN A 113 -11.58 2.35 -3.70
CA GLN A 113 -12.23 1.39 -4.61
C GLN A 113 -13.68 1.11 -4.23
N ILE A 114 -13.97 0.94 -2.94
CA ILE A 114 -15.33 0.67 -2.45
C ILE A 114 -16.23 1.86 -2.76
N ILE A 115 -15.75 3.09 -2.51
CA ILE A 115 -16.50 4.33 -2.78
C ILE A 115 -16.76 4.49 -4.28
N ASN A 116 -15.74 4.31 -5.13
CA ASN A 116 -15.87 4.41 -6.58
C ASN A 116 -16.88 3.40 -7.14
N ASN A 117 -16.85 2.15 -6.64
CA ASN A 117 -17.85 1.15 -7.04
C ASN A 117 -19.24 1.50 -6.52
N ALA A 118 -19.37 2.00 -5.29
CA ALA A 118 -20.66 2.44 -4.77
C ALA A 118 -21.25 3.57 -5.62
N GLU A 119 -20.44 4.56 -5.97
CA GLU A 119 -20.84 5.66 -6.85
C GLU A 119 -21.27 5.15 -8.23
N SER A 120 -20.50 4.27 -8.87
CA SER A 120 -20.83 3.74 -10.21
C SER A 120 -22.15 2.96 -10.25
N TRP A 121 -22.56 2.39 -9.11
CA TRP A 121 -23.82 1.67 -8.94
C TRP A 121 -24.93 2.55 -8.32
N GLY A 122 -24.72 3.87 -8.20
CA GLY A 122 -25.71 4.81 -7.66
C GLY A 122 -26.02 4.62 -6.17
N ARG A 123 -25.13 3.96 -5.42
CA ARG A 123 -25.30 3.70 -3.99
C ARG A 123 -24.71 4.84 -3.16
N LYS A 124 -25.33 5.09 -2.01
CA LYS A 124 -24.80 6.01 -0.99
C LYS A 124 -23.91 5.24 -0.02
N VAL A 125 -22.82 5.87 0.41
CA VAL A 125 -21.85 5.30 1.35
C VAL A 125 -22.03 5.97 2.72
N ALA A 126 -22.02 5.17 3.77
CA ALA A 126 -21.93 5.64 5.15
C ALA A 126 -20.74 4.96 5.82
N VAL A 127 -19.95 5.73 6.56
CA VAL A 127 -18.75 5.26 7.26
C VAL A 127 -19.08 5.07 8.73
N SER A 128 -18.61 3.97 9.32
CA SER A 128 -18.79 3.67 10.75
C SER A 128 -17.45 3.33 11.41
N GLY A 129 -17.27 3.83 12.64
CA GLY A 129 -16.09 3.61 13.46
C GLY A 129 -15.15 4.82 13.56
N ARG A 130 -14.67 5.10 14.79
CA ARG A 130 -13.82 6.26 15.09
C ARG A 130 -12.53 6.30 14.27
N SER A 131 -11.80 5.18 14.20
CA SER A 131 -10.54 5.10 13.45
C SER A 131 -10.74 5.32 11.95
N MET A 132 -11.84 4.80 11.40
CA MET A 132 -12.18 4.97 9.98
C MET A 132 -12.49 6.43 9.66
N LEU A 133 -13.28 7.10 10.51
CA LEU A 133 -13.60 8.53 10.35
C LEU A 133 -12.33 9.39 10.43
N ASN A 134 -11.48 9.18 11.43
CA ASN A 134 -10.26 9.98 11.60
C ASN A 134 -9.34 9.86 10.38
N VAL A 135 -9.08 8.63 9.94
CA VAL A 135 -8.16 8.36 8.83
C VAL A 135 -8.72 8.91 7.50
N LEU A 136 -10.02 8.76 7.26
CA LEU A 136 -10.65 9.30 6.05
C LEU A 136 -10.67 10.83 6.02
N THR A 137 -10.96 11.49 7.15
CA THR A 137 -10.91 12.95 7.22
C THR A 137 -9.51 13.45 6.85
N THR A 138 -8.46 12.87 7.43
CA THR A 138 -7.07 13.24 7.09
C THR A 138 -6.72 12.94 5.63
N ALA A 139 -7.14 11.79 5.09
CA ALA A 139 -6.90 11.45 3.70
C ALA A 139 -7.55 12.47 2.74
N ILE A 140 -8.79 12.88 3.02
CA ILE A 140 -9.52 13.89 2.23
C ILE A 140 -8.82 15.26 2.33
N GLU A 141 -8.38 15.68 3.52
CA GLU A 141 -7.64 16.93 3.71
C GLU A 141 -6.33 16.97 2.92
N LEU A 142 -5.63 15.85 2.85
CA LEU A 142 -4.35 15.70 2.15
C LEU A 142 -4.50 15.37 0.66
N LYS A 143 -5.73 15.13 0.18
CA LYS A 143 -6.04 14.71 -1.21
C LYS A 143 -5.33 13.41 -1.61
N LEU A 144 -5.33 12.45 -0.68
CA LEU A 144 -4.85 11.08 -0.86
C LEU A 144 -5.93 10.14 -1.40
#